data_AF-A0A1V4SDR0-F1
#
_entry.id   AF-A0A1V4SDR0-F1
#
_cell.length_a   1.000
_cell.length_b   1.000
_cell.length_c   1.000
_cell.angle_alpha   90.00
_cell.angle_beta   90.00
_cell.angle_gamma   90.00
#
_symmetry.space_group_name_H-M   'P 1'
#
loop_
_entity.id
_entity.type
_entity.pdbx_description
1 polymer ?
#
loop_
_entity_poly.entity_id
_entity_poly.type
_entity_poly.pdbx_seq_one_letter_code
_entity_poly.pdbx_strand_id
1 'polypeptide(L)'
;MAGEKKFSTSLFGFKKQHVNDYLERLNKEYEDKIKTKEKEISEVRAMYRDIKSKYDDISRSLEQIQEDRERIATALITAQEKAETIISEAKLQALSEKKNLEKQVEEEKEKLVDIKEELKILKVEVVDKLKKYEGELSGFISE
;
A
#
# COMPACT_ATOMS: atom_id res chain seq x y z
N MET A 1 69.48 -14.43 9.77
CA MET A 1 70.77 -15.05 10.13
C MET A 1 71.59 -14.04 10.90
N ALA A 2 71.72 -14.21 12.21
CA ALA A 2 72.55 -13.38 13.06
C ALA A 2 73.91 -14.08 13.20
N GLY A 3 74.96 -13.53 12.59
CA GLY A 3 76.31 -14.11 12.70
C GLY A 3 77.26 -13.85 11.53
N GLU A 4 76.76 -13.46 10.35
CA GLU A 4 77.66 -13.12 9.23
C GLU A 4 78.27 -11.73 9.43
N LYS A 5 79.61 -11.62 9.30
CA LYS A 5 80.31 -10.33 9.31
C LYS A 5 79.81 -9.48 8.13
N LYS A 6 78.86 -8.58 8.41
CA LYS A 6 78.26 -7.67 7.41
C LYS A 6 79.26 -6.69 6.79
N PHE A 7 80.43 -6.53 7.39
CA PHE A 7 81.45 -5.55 7.01
C PHE A 7 82.86 -6.17 7.05
N SER A 8 83.70 -5.83 6.08
CA SER A 8 85.13 -6.18 6.10
C SER A 8 85.89 -5.31 7.10
N THR A 9 86.87 -5.86 7.81
CA THR A 9 87.70 -5.14 8.80
C THR A 9 88.98 -4.57 8.17
N SER A 10 89.36 -3.36 8.58
CA SER A 10 90.64 -2.69 8.31
C SER A 10 91.57 -2.79 9.54
N LEU A 11 92.82 -2.34 9.44
CA LEU A 11 93.79 -2.30 10.56
C LEU A 11 93.25 -1.57 11.81
N PHE A 12 92.27 -0.69 11.63
CA PHE A 12 91.47 -0.10 12.71
C PHE A 12 89.98 -0.13 12.35
N GLY A 13 89.22 -1.11 12.87
CA GLY A 13 87.76 -1.16 12.77
C GLY A 13 87.20 -1.63 11.42
N PHE A 14 85.95 -1.27 11.10
CA PHE A 14 85.29 -1.64 9.85
C PHE A 14 85.68 -0.72 8.69
N LYS A 15 85.72 -1.28 7.47
CA LYS A 15 85.98 -0.52 6.25
C LYS A 15 84.80 0.44 6.00
N LYS A 16 85.06 1.75 6.13
CA LYS A 16 84.05 2.82 6.01
C LYS A 16 83.19 2.71 4.75
N GLN A 17 83.79 2.36 3.59
CA GLN A 17 83.06 2.15 2.35
C GLN A 17 81.97 1.08 2.47
N HIS A 18 82.29 -0.10 3.02
CA HIS A 18 81.30 -1.19 3.14
C HIS A 18 80.18 -0.85 4.14
N VAL A 19 80.49 -0.06 5.16
CA VAL A 19 79.48 0.46 6.10
C VAL A 19 78.55 1.45 5.39
N ASN A 20 79.11 2.38 4.61
CA ASN A 20 78.32 3.34 3.84
C ASN A 20 77.44 2.65 2.79
N ASP A 21 77.99 1.72 2.01
CA ASP A 21 77.25 0.96 0.98
C ASP A 21 76.10 0.13 1.58
N TYR A 22 76.27 -0.35 2.81
CA TYR A 22 75.20 -1.05 3.53
C TYR A 22 74.13 -0.08 4.05
N LEU A 23 74.53 1.05 4.63
CA LEU A 23 73.60 2.08 5.09
C LEU A 23 72.77 2.63 3.93
N GLU A 24 73.39 2.85 2.77
CA GLU A 24 72.72 3.32 1.56
C GLU A 24 71.71 2.28 1.04
N ARG A 25 72.10 1.01 0.95
CA ARG A 25 71.17 -0.09 0.60
C ARG A 25 70.02 -0.22 1.58
N LEU A 26 70.30 -0.12 2.87
CA LEU A 26 69.29 -0.22 3.93
C LEU A 26 68.30 0.94 3.86
N ASN A 27 68.79 2.18 3.67
CA ASN A 27 67.95 3.36 3.50
C ASN A 27 67.06 3.22 2.27
N LYS A 28 67.62 2.77 1.14
CA LYS A 28 66.84 2.52 -0.08
C LYS A 28 65.76 1.47 0.13
N GLU A 29 66.07 0.36 0.81
CA GLU A 29 65.09 -0.68 1.13
C GLU A 29 63.94 -0.15 2.01
N TYR A 30 64.25 0.69 3.00
CA TYR A 30 63.22 1.31 3.84
C TYR A 30 62.40 2.34 3.07
N GLU A 31 63.02 3.17 2.22
CA GLU A 31 62.30 4.10 1.35
C GLU A 31 61.33 3.37 0.42
N ASP A 32 61.77 2.27 -0.20
CA ASP A 32 60.92 1.48 -1.10
C ASP A 32 59.77 0.80 -0.34
N LYS A 33 60.01 0.32 0.89
CA LYS A 33 58.96 -0.22 1.77
C LYS A 33 57.96 0.84 2.17
N ILE A 34 58.42 2.04 2.54
CA ILE A 34 57.54 3.17 2.91
C ILE A 34 56.67 3.53 1.72
N LYS A 35 57.25 3.73 0.53
CA LYS A 35 56.49 4.04 -0.69
C LYS A 35 55.44 2.98 -1.02
N THR A 36 55.80 1.69 -0.88
CA THR A 36 54.88 0.58 -1.12
C THR A 36 53.71 0.62 -0.13
N LYS A 37 53.99 0.84 1.16
CA LYS A 37 52.94 0.93 2.20
C LYS A 37 52.06 2.16 2.02
N GLU A 38 52.62 3.30 1.62
CA GLU A 38 51.84 4.50 1.30
C GLU A 38 50.89 4.27 0.12
N LYS A 39 51.34 3.55 -0.91
CA LYS A 39 50.50 3.15 -2.03
C LYS A 39 49.35 2.24 -1.59
N GLU A 40 49.65 1.19 -0.82
CA GLU A 40 48.62 0.29 -0.27
C GLU A 40 47.59 1.06 0.58
N ILE A 41 48.05 1.98 1.45
CA ILE A 41 47.17 2.82 2.27
C ILE A 41 46.26 3.68 1.38
N SER A 42 46.79 4.24 0.30
CA SER A 42 46.02 5.05 -0.65
C SER A 42 44.93 4.22 -1.33
N GLU A 43 45.28 3.02 -1.82
CA GLU A 43 44.33 2.11 -2.47
C GLU A 43 43.22 1.65 -1.51
N VAL A 44 43.58 1.27 -0.28
CA VAL A 44 42.61 0.87 0.76
C VAL A 44 41.68 2.04 1.11
N ARG A 45 42.20 3.26 1.22
CA ARG A 45 41.37 4.45 1.47
C ARG A 45 40.40 4.73 0.33
N ALA A 46 40.83 4.54 -0.92
CA ALA A 46 39.96 4.69 -2.08
C ALA A 46 38.82 3.66 -2.07
N MET A 47 39.14 2.38 -1.84
CA MET A 47 38.14 1.31 -1.72
C MET A 47 37.17 1.56 -0.57
N TYR A 48 37.65 2.00 0.59
CA TYR A 48 36.80 2.32 1.73
C TYR A 48 35.79 3.43 1.40
N ARG A 49 36.23 4.49 0.71
CA ARG A 49 35.34 5.59 0.30
C ARG A 49 34.27 5.11 -0.68
N ASP A 50 34.64 4.30 -1.67
CA ASP A 50 33.69 3.73 -2.63
C ASP A 50 32.64 2.84 -1.94
N ILE A 51 33.10 1.92 -1.08
CA ILE A 51 32.21 1.03 -0.32
C ILE A 51 31.27 1.84 0.58
N LYS A 52 31.80 2.87 1.27
CA LYS A 52 30.99 3.73 2.13
C LYS A 52 29.93 4.48 1.33
N SER A 53 30.28 5.03 0.16
CA SER A 53 29.29 5.68 -0.71
C SER A 53 28.17 4.73 -1.11
N LYS A 54 28.53 3.51 -1.56
CA LYS A 54 27.54 2.50 -1.94
C LYS A 54 26.66 2.08 -0.77
N TYR A 55 27.24 1.95 0.42
CA TYR A 55 26.49 1.64 1.64
C TYR A 55 25.48 2.75 1.96
N ASP A 56 25.92 4.02 1.93
CA ASP A 56 25.06 5.17 2.23
C ASP A 56 23.90 5.27 1.21
N ASP A 57 24.17 5.01 -0.08
CA ASP A 57 23.15 4.98 -1.13
C ASP A 57 22.13 3.86 -0.94
N ILE A 58 22.59 2.64 -0.63
CA ILE A 58 21.72 1.49 -0.34
C ILE A 58 20.88 1.76 0.91
N SER A 59 21.48 2.32 1.97
CA SER A 59 20.77 2.64 3.21
C SER A 59 19.63 3.63 2.96
N ARG A 60 19.88 4.69 2.19
CA ARG A 60 18.85 5.67 1.80
C ARG A 60 17.74 5.03 0.96
N SER A 61 18.11 4.20 -0.01
CA SER A 61 17.12 3.49 -0.83
C SER A 61 16.26 2.55 0.02
N LEU A 62 16.84 1.91 1.03
CA LEU A 62 16.11 1.00 1.92
C LEU A 62 15.13 1.77 2.81
N GLU A 63 15.54 2.90 3.37
CA GLU A 63 14.66 3.80 4.13
C GLU A 63 13.46 4.26 3.27
N GLN A 64 13.71 4.67 2.04
CA GLN A 64 12.65 5.08 1.12
C GLN A 64 11.67 3.94 0.81
N ILE A 65 12.19 2.73 0.53
CA ILE A 65 11.35 1.55 0.28
C ILE A 65 10.49 1.21 1.51
N GLN A 66 11.04 1.34 2.72
CA GLN A 66 10.29 1.11 3.95
C GLN A 66 9.16 2.12 4.12
N GLU A 67 9.44 3.40 3.90
CA GLU A 67 8.42 4.46 3.97
C GLU A 67 7.31 4.25 2.93
N ASP A 68 7.68 3.94 1.68
CA ASP A 68 6.71 3.68 0.62
C ASP A 68 5.86 2.44 0.94
N ARG A 69 6.47 1.39 1.51
CA ARG A 69 5.73 0.19 1.94
C ARG A 69 4.71 0.51 3.03
N GLU A 70 5.06 1.36 3.99
CA GLU A 70 4.16 1.78 5.07
C GLU A 70 2.98 2.61 4.53
N ARG A 71 3.26 3.55 3.62
CA ARG A 71 2.23 4.34 2.94
C ARG A 71 1.27 3.46 2.14
N ILE A 72 1.80 2.52 1.37
CA ILE A 72 0.99 1.57 0.57
C ILE A 72 0.13 0.70 1.51
N ALA A 73 0.71 0.16 2.57
CA ALA A 73 -0.04 -0.65 3.53
C ALA A 73 -1.19 0.13 4.16
N THR A 74 -0.93 1.38 4.58
CA THR A 74 -1.95 2.27 5.16
C THR A 74 -3.07 2.55 4.16
N ALA A 75 -2.72 2.86 2.91
CA ALA A 75 -3.70 3.11 1.86
C ALA A 75 -4.57 1.88 1.56
N LEU A 76 -3.97 0.69 1.52
CA LEU A 76 -4.71 -0.57 1.30
C LEU A 76 -5.67 -0.89 2.45
N ILE A 77 -5.23 -0.72 3.70
CA ILE A 77 -6.08 -0.92 4.88
C ILE A 77 -7.27 0.05 4.84
N THR A 78 -7.01 1.34 4.63
CA THR A 78 -8.07 2.35 4.55
C THR A 78 -9.04 2.08 3.40
N ALA A 79 -8.53 1.63 2.24
CA ALA A 79 -9.37 1.29 1.10
C ALA A 79 -10.27 0.09 1.41
N GLN A 80 -9.74 -0.94 2.07
CA GLN A 80 -10.52 -2.11 2.49
C GLN A 80 -11.61 -1.73 3.49
N GLU A 81 -11.27 -1.00 4.56
CA GLU A 81 -12.24 -0.57 5.58
C GLU A 81 -13.36 0.29 4.98
N LYS A 82 -13.03 1.20 4.06
CA LYS A 82 -14.03 2.00 3.33
C LYS A 82 -14.90 1.14 2.43
N ALA A 83 -14.33 0.18 1.71
CA ALA A 83 -15.08 -0.72 0.86
C ALA A 83 -16.07 -1.58 1.67
N GLU A 84 -15.63 -2.12 2.82
CA GLU A 84 -16.49 -2.88 3.72
C GLU A 84 -17.63 -2.02 4.27
N THR A 85 -17.34 -0.76 4.64
CA THR A 85 -18.34 0.21 5.09
C THR A 85 -19.37 0.50 4.00
N ILE A 86 -18.94 0.81 2.77
CA ILE A 86 -19.84 1.08 1.64
C ILE A 86 -20.74 -0.14 1.37
N ILE A 87 -20.18 -1.35 1.38
CA ILE A 87 -20.96 -2.58 1.17
C ILE A 87 -21.99 -2.77 2.29
N SER A 88 -21.61 -2.53 3.54
CA SER A 88 -22.50 -2.63 4.70
C SER A 88 -23.65 -1.63 4.61
N GLU A 89 -23.33 -0.35 4.33
CA GLU A 89 -24.31 0.72 4.16
C GLU A 89 -25.27 0.43 3.01
N ALA A 90 -24.76 -0.01 1.86
CA ALA A 90 -25.58 -0.36 0.70
C ALA A 90 -26.56 -1.50 1.03
N LYS A 91 -26.11 -2.53 1.79
CA LYS A 91 -26.99 -3.62 2.24
C LYS A 91 -28.08 -3.11 3.18
N LEU A 92 -27.73 -2.24 4.14
CA LEU A 92 -28.70 -1.66 5.07
C LEU A 92 -29.73 -0.78 4.35
N GLN A 93 -29.28 0.05 3.42
CA GLN A 93 -30.16 0.89 2.59
C GLN A 93 -31.10 0.03 1.74
N ALA A 94 -30.58 -0.99 1.05
CA ALA A 94 -31.39 -1.89 0.25
C ALA A 94 -32.46 -2.63 1.09
N LEU A 95 -32.10 -3.08 2.30
CA LEU A 95 -33.05 -3.71 3.22
C LEU A 95 -34.13 -2.74 3.70
N SER A 96 -33.75 -1.50 4.02
CA SER A 96 -34.70 -0.47 4.43
C SER A 96 -35.65 -0.10 3.29
N GLU A 97 -35.12 0.06 2.07
CA GLU A 97 -35.91 0.41 0.89
C GLU A 97 -36.87 -0.71 0.53
N LYS A 98 -36.41 -1.97 0.55
CA LYS A 98 -37.26 -3.14 0.40
C LYS A 98 -38.42 -3.14 1.40
N LYS A 99 -38.14 -2.91 2.67
CA LYS A 99 -39.18 -2.86 3.72
C LYS A 99 -40.19 -1.73 3.47
N ASN A 100 -39.72 -0.57 3.02
CA ASN A 100 -40.59 0.56 2.70
C ASN A 100 -41.48 0.25 1.48
N LEU A 101 -40.93 -0.38 0.44
CA LEU A 101 -41.70 -0.83 -0.72
C LEU A 101 -42.73 -1.90 -0.35
N GLU A 102 -42.37 -2.89 0.47
CA GLU A 102 -43.30 -3.90 0.95
C GLU A 102 -44.46 -3.28 1.72
N LYS A 103 -44.19 -2.28 2.57
CA LYS A 103 -45.24 -1.53 3.28
C LYS A 103 -46.16 -0.78 2.31
N GLN A 104 -45.61 -0.05 1.34
CA GLN A 104 -46.40 0.67 0.34
C GLN A 104 -47.27 -0.28 -0.49
N VAL A 105 -46.73 -1.44 -0.89
CA VAL A 105 -47.48 -2.46 -1.62
C VAL A 105 -48.67 -2.95 -0.82
N GLU A 106 -48.50 -3.16 0.49
CA GLU A 106 -49.60 -3.61 1.34
C GLU A 106 -50.67 -2.53 1.51
N GLU A 107 -50.28 -1.27 1.75
CA GLU A 107 -51.22 -0.14 1.82
C GLU A 107 -52.02 0.03 0.51
N GLU A 108 -51.38 -0.12 -0.64
CA GLU A 108 -52.08 -0.04 -1.94
C GLU A 108 -53.00 -1.25 -2.18
N LYS A 109 -52.67 -2.44 -1.68
CA LYS A 109 -53.58 -3.60 -1.73
C LYS A 109 -54.82 -3.37 -0.90
N GLU A 110 -54.68 -2.83 0.32
CA GLU A 110 -55.81 -2.53 1.19
C GLU A 110 -56.77 -1.55 0.50
N LYS A 111 -56.24 -0.44 -0.04
CA LYS A 111 -57.04 0.52 -0.83
C LYS A 111 -57.75 -0.14 -2.02
N LEU A 112 -57.09 -1.07 -2.70
CA LEU A 112 -57.67 -1.76 -3.85
C LEU A 112 -58.81 -2.70 -3.45
N VAL A 113 -58.75 -3.30 -2.26
CA VAL A 113 -59.85 -4.09 -1.69
C VAL A 113 -61.02 -3.18 -1.35
N ASP A 114 -60.78 -2.05 -0.70
CA ASP A 114 -61.83 -1.09 -0.34
C ASP A 114 -62.57 -0.57 -1.59
N ILE A 115 -61.82 -0.12 -2.61
CA ILE A 115 -62.39 0.36 -3.88
C ILE A 115 -63.22 -0.74 -4.57
N LYS A 116 -62.80 -2.02 -4.50
CA LYS A 116 -63.56 -3.13 -5.08
C LYS A 116 -64.89 -3.35 -4.37
N GLU A 117 -64.91 -3.22 -3.03
CA GLU A 117 -66.15 -3.37 -2.27
C GLU A 117 -67.09 -2.20 -2.53
N GLU A 118 -66.58 -0.97 -2.57
CA GLU A 118 -67.34 0.22 -2.96
C GLU A 118 -67.95 0.09 -4.36
N LEU A 119 -67.17 -0.38 -5.35
CA LEU A 119 -67.66 -0.62 -6.71
C LEU A 119 -68.77 -1.68 -6.76
N LYS A 120 -68.67 -2.71 -5.91
CA LYS A 120 -69.69 -3.76 -5.82
C LYS A 120 -70.99 -3.22 -5.24
N ILE A 121 -70.91 -2.42 -4.18
CA ILE A 121 -72.06 -1.73 -3.58
C ILE A 121 -72.71 -0.81 -4.61
N LEU A 122 -71.92 0.05 -5.25
CA LEU A 122 -72.40 0.99 -6.27
C LEU A 122 -73.09 0.26 -7.43
N LYS A 123 -72.55 -0.89 -7.88
CA LYS A 123 -73.18 -1.70 -8.92
C LYS A 123 -74.56 -2.20 -8.50
N VAL A 124 -74.71 -2.69 -7.26
CA VAL A 124 -76.00 -3.14 -6.73
C VAL A 124 -76.99 -1.97 -6.68
N GLU A 125 -76.58 -0.83 -6.13
CA GLU A 125 -77.42 0.37 -6.06
C GLU A 125 -77.90 0.86 -7.42
N VAL A 126 -77.02 0.83 -8.43
CA VAL A 126 -77.36 1.21 -9.81
C VAL A 126 -78.39 0.23 -10.40
N VAL A 127 -78.19 -1.08 -10.22
CA VAL A 127 -79.14 -2.09 -10.71
C VAL A 127 -80.50 -1.94 -10.03
N ASP A 128 -80.53 -1.71 -8.72
CA ASP A 128 -81.77 -1.55 -7.96
C ASP A 128 -82.52 -0.28 -8.37
N LYS A 129 -81.82 0.84 -8.60
CA LYS A 129 -82.42 2.07 -9.15
C LYS A 129 -82.98 1.85 -10.55
N LEU A 130 -82.26 1.16 -11.44
CA LEU A 130 -82.74 0.85 -12.79
C LEU A 130 -84.01 -0.01 -12.76
N LYS A 131 -84.04 -1.07 -11.93
CA LYS A 131 -85.24 -1.90 -11.73
C LYS A 131 -86.42 -1.10 -11.19
N LYS A 132 -86.17 -0.17 -10.26
CA LYS A 132 -87.21 0.71 -9.72
C LYS A 132 -87.82 1.57 -10.82
N TYR A 133 -86.99 2.23 -11.63
CA TYR A 133 -87.46 3.04 -12.76
C TYR A 133 -88.20 2.20 -13.82
N GLU A 134 -87.72 0.98 -14.11
CA GLU A 134 -88.40 0.05 -15.02
C GLU A 134 -89.78 -0.36 -14.49
N GLY A 135 -89.90 -0.64 -13.20
CA GLY A 135 -91.18 -0.93 -12.52
C GLY A 135 -92.14 0.26 -12.54
N GLU A 136 -91.65 1.47 -12.28
CA GLU A 136 -92.45 2.70 -12.37
C GLU A 136 -92.95 2.93 -13.80
N LEU A 137 -92.08 2.81 -14.80
CA LEU A 137 -92.44 2.97 -16.22
C LEU A 137 -93.44 1.93 -16.71
N SER A 138 -93.29 0.67 -16.31
CA SER A 138 -94.24 -0.39 -16.67
C SER A 138 -95.60 -0.20 -16.01
N GLY A 139 -95.66 0.35 -14.80
CA GLY A 139 -96.90 0.78 -14.16
C GLY A 139 -97.66 1.85 -14.94
N PHE A 140 -96.94 2.84 -15.50
CA PHE A 140 -97.53 3.90 -16.35
C PHE A 140 -98.03 3.42 -17.72
N ILE A 141 -97.54 2.27 -18.22
CA ILE A 141 -97.93 1.71 -19.52
C ILE A 141 -99.14 0.76 -19.38
N SER A 142 -99.45 0.32 -18.14
CA SER A 142 -100.55 -0.61 -17.83
C SER A 142 -101.86 0.04 -17.37
N GLU A 143 -101.93 1.37 -17.29
CA GLU A 143 -103.17 2.18 -17.22
C GLU A 143 -103.59 2.65 -18.62
#